data_AF-H0H024-F1
#
_entry.id   AF-H0H024-F1
#
_cell.length_a   1.000
_cell.length_b   1.000
_cell.length_c   1.000
_cell.angle_alpha   90.00
_cell.angle_beta   90.00
_cell.angle_gamma   90.00
#
_symmetry.space_group_name_H-M   'P 1'
#
loop_
_entity.id
_entity.type
_entity.pdbx_description
1 polymer ?
#
loop_
_entity_poly.entity_id
_entity_poly.type
_entity_poly.pdbx_seq_one_letter_code
_entity_poly.pdbx_strand_id
1 'polypeptide(L)'
;MSAAIKKETGMLDVGKHCAFCRQLDFLPFHCSFCNDDFCSKHRLKEDHHCKWLLEHEEALEIGEGSNKSQGASTSNNEAYFKSLLPERASVRVQMADEKGKPLRDINTAKVGSALNSKTLDKIFKFFHKNEKKNSNGKSKKNFSSSSNKIIQLANLRKIAKGDAKIPIQNRIYIWCY
;
A
#
# COMPACT_ATOMS: atom_id res chain seq x y z
N MET A 1 10.84 47.64 -14.62
CA MET A 1 9.64 47.20 -13.88
C MET A 1 9.04 46.03 -14.65
N SER A 2 9.36 44.79 -14.26
CA SER A 2 8.91 43.60 -14.99
C SER A 2 7.42 43.38 -14.74
N ALA A 3 6.59 43.60 -15.75
CA ALA A 3 5.16 43.38 -15.70
C ALA A 3 4.89 41.89 -15.53
N ALA A 4 4.33 41.50 -14.38
CA ALA A 4 3.80 40.16 -14.17
C ALA A 4 2.57 39.98 -15.06
N ILE A 5 2.76 39.29 -16.20
CA ILE A 5 1.67 38.87 -17.08
C ILE A 5 0.80 37.89 -16.28
N LYS A 6 -0.37 38.35 -15.83
CA LYS A 6 -1.37 37.51 -15.19
C LYS A 6 -1.89 36.54 -16.25
N LYS A 7 -1.59 35.24 -16.12
CA LYS A 7 -2.14 34.22 -17.01
C LYS A 7 -3.65 34.17 -16.78
N GLU A 8 -4.40 34.62 -17.77
CA GLU A 8 -5.85 34.58 -17.78
C GLU A 8 -6.27 33.13 -17.97
N THR A 9 -6.62 32.44 -16.87
CA THR A 9 -7.09 31.05 -16.90
C THR A 9 -8.47 31.02 -17.55
N GLY A 10 -8.50 30.92 -18.88
CA GLY A 10 -9.72 30.73 -19.64
C GLY A 10 -10.41 29.42 -19.26
N MET A 11 -11.70 29.31 -19.58
CA MET A 11 -12.61 28.18 -19.26
C MET A 11 -12.15 26.78 -19.75
N LEU A 12 -11.00 26.69 -20.44
CA LEU A 12 -10.43 25.47 -21.02
C LEU A 12 -9.13 24.99 -20.35
N ASP A 13 -8.64 25.69 -19.31
CA ASP A 13 -7.35 25.39 -18.66
C ASP A 13 -7.49 24.31 -17.57
N VAL A 14 -7.95 23.13 -17.97
CA VAL A 14 -8.31 22.02 -17.05
C VAL A 14 -7.11 21.18 -16.57
N GLY A 15 -5.88 21.48 -16.97
CA GLY A 15 -4.71 20.72 -16.55
C GLY A 15 -3.40 21.41 -16.88
N LYS A 16 -2.29 20.84 -16.42
CA LYS A 16 -0.95 21.34 -16.75
C LYS A 16 -0.20 20.34 -17.61
N HIS A 17 0.64 20.85 -18.49
CA HIS A 17 1.49 20.04 -19.34
C HIS A 17 2.78 19.69 -18.60
N CYS A 18 3.17 18.41 -18.65
CA CYS A 18 4.45 17.96 -18.14
C CYS A 18 5.61 18.69 -18.83
N ALA A 19 6.57 19.23 -18.06
CA ALA A 19 7.72 19.93 -18.64
C ALA A 19 8.61 19.02 -19.51
N PHE A 20 8.65 17.71 -19.21
CA PHE A 20 9.47 16.74 -19.93
C PHE A 20 8.78 16.21 -21.20
N CYS A 21 7.60 15.59 -21.08
CA CYS A 21 6.92 14.94 -22.22
C CYS A 21 5.77 15.76 -22.83
N ARG A 22 5.47 16.95 -22.32
CA ARG A 22 4.36 17.81 -22.74
C ARG A 22 2.97 17.16 -22.69
N GLN A 23 2.83 16.01 -22.03
CA GLN A 23 1.52 15.40 -21.82
C GLN A 23 0.69 16.25 -20.85
N LEU A 24 -0.55 16.57 -21.22
CA LEU A 24 -1.53 17.20 -20.34
C LEU A 24 -1.93 16.22 -19.24
N ASP A 25 -1.72 16.61 -17.98
CA ASP A 25 -2.18 15.88 -16.80
C ASP A 25 -3.08 16.80 -15.96
N PHE A 26 -4.18 16.24 -15.45
CA PHE A 26 -5.14 16.94 -14.60
C PHE A 26 -4.67 16.99 -13.14
N LEU A 27 -3.68 16.15 -12.79
CA LEU A 27 -3.07 16.11 -11.47
C LEU A 27 -1.55 16.38 -11.57
N PRO A 28 -1.13 17.64 -11.73
CA PRO A 28 0.28 17.97 -11.86
C PRO A 28 1.06 17.70 -10.57
N PHE A 29 2.22 17.05 -10.73
CA PHE A 29 3.20 16.85 -9.66
C PHE A 29 4.27 17.92 -9.73
N HIS A 30 4.37 18.75 -8.71
CA HIS A 30 5.37 19.82 -8.63
C HIS A 30 6.67 19.29 -8.00
N CYS A 31 7.81 19.48 -8.68
CA CYS A 31 9.11 19.10 -8.16
C CYS A 31 9.77 20.26 -7.40
N SER A 32 10.05 20.09 -6.11
CA SER A 32 10.68 21.13 -5.27
C SER A 32 12.13 21.47 -5.61
N PHE A 33 12.77 20.69 -6.49
CA PHE A 33 14.18 20.86 -6.85
C PHE A 33 14.35 21.70 -8.13
N CYS A 34 13.57 21.40 -9.18
CA CYS A 34 13.58 22.18 -10.43
C CYS A 34 12.42 23.16 -10.56
N ASN A 35 11.44 23.15 -9.65
CA ASN A 35 10.24 24.01 -9.64
C ASN A 35 9.34 23.89 -10.88
N ASP A 36 9.40 22.75 -11.58
CA ASP A 36 8.55 22.44 -12.73
C ASP A 36 7.45 21.43 -12.39
N ASP A 37 6.41 21.41 -13.23
CA ASP A 37 5.25 20.50 -13.10
C ASP A 37 5.36 19.31 -14.07
N PHE A 38 5.08 18.11 -13.56
CA PHE A 38 5.21 16.84 -14.30
C PHE A 38 3.95 15.98 -14.23
N CYS A 39 3.79 15.07 -15.19
CA CYS A 39 2.72 14.08 -15.18
C CYS A 39 3.05 12.89 -14.26
N SER A 40 2.08 12.01 -14.02
CA SER A 40 2.23 10.82 -13.16
C SER A 40 3.41 9.91 -13.53
N LYS A 41 3.79 9.85 -14.82
CA LYS A 41 4.91 9.05 -15.33
C LYS A 41 6.28 9.69 -15.10
N HIS A 42 6.33 11.00 -14.88
CA HIS A 42 7.58 11.76 -14.75
C HIS A 42 7.71 12.44 -13.38
N ARG A 43 7.02 11.91 -12.37
CA ARG A 43 6.99 12.48 -11.01
C ARG A 43 8.31 12.31 -10.25
N LEU A 44 9.09 11.26 -10.56
CA LEU A 44 10.36 11.00 -9.89
C LEU A 44 11.47 11.83 -10.53
N LYS A 45 12.52 12.15 -9.76
CA LYS A 45 13.64 13.00 -10.21
C LYS A 45 14.39 12.41 -11.41
N GLU A 46 14.54 11.10 -11.44
CA GLU A 46 15.16 10.34 -12.53
C GLU A 46 14.30 10.38 -13.81
N ASP A 47 12.98 10.25 -13.68
CA ASP A 47 12.08 10.19 -14.84
C ASP A 47 12.05 11.50 -15.65
N HIS A 48 12.16 12.66 -14.99
CA HIS A 48 12.16 13.97 -15.67
C HIS A 48 13.55 14.59 -15.85
N HIS A 49 14.63 13.84 -15.61
CA HIS A 49 16.01 14.34 -15.68
C HIS A 49 16.17 15.64 -14.88
N CYS A 50 15.90 15.58 -13.58
CA CYS A 50 15.91 16.75 -12.72
C CYS A 50 17.26 17.46 -12.77
N LYS A 51 17.26 18.77 -13.08
CA LYS A 51 18.48 19.58 -13.16
C LYS A 51 19.37 19.49 -11.92
N TRP A 52 18.75 19.45 -10.74
CA TRP A 52 19.46 19.29 -9.47
C TRP A 52 20.17 17.94 -9.35
N LEU A 53 19.58 16.88 -9.91
CA LEU A 53 20.17 15.54 -9.89
C LEU A 53 21.39 15.48 -10.83
N LEU A 54 21.28 16.09 -12.01
CA LEU A 54 22.40 16.17 -12.97
C LEU A 54 23.60 16.93 -12.38
N GLU A 55 23.37 18.04 -11.68
CA GLU A 55 24.45 18.81 -11.03
C GLU A 55 25.11 18.05 -9.85
N HIS A 56 24.41 17.10 -9.22
CA HIS A 56 24.91 16.35 -8.07
C HIS A 56 25.41 14.93 -8.43
N GLU A 57 25.11 14.41 -9.61
CA GLU A 57 25.72 13.17 -10.15
C GLU A 57 27.20 13.40 -10.50
N GLU A 58 27.53 14.56 -11.08
CA GLU A 58 28.92 14.91 -11.43
C GLU A 58 29.85 15.00 -10.19
N ALA A 59 29.31 15.21 -9.00
CA ALA A 59 30.06 15.26 -7.74
C ALA A 59 30.31 13.87 -7.10
N LEU A 60 29.68 12.80 -7.60
CA LEU A 60 29.81 11.43 -7.09
C LEU A 60 30.73 10.54 -7.95
N GLU A 61 31.15 11.01 -9.13
CA GLU A 61 31.99 10.25 -10.08
C GLU A 61 33.45 10.03 -9.63
N ILE A 62 33.86 10.46 -8.42
CA ILE A 62 35.17 10.12 -7.83
C ILE A 62 35.10 9.00 -6.77
N GLY A 63 33.91 8.47 -6.44
CA GLY A 63 33.84 7.45 -5.40
C GLY A 63 32.63 6.53 -5.49
N GLU A 64 32.94 5.26 -5.77
CA GLU A 64 32.15 4.08 -5.39
C GLU A 64 31.17 3.55 -6.44
N GLY A 65 31.74 2.80 -7.39
CA GLY A 65 31.12 1.57 -7.85
C GLY A 65 30.86 0.64 -6.64
N SER A 66 29.60 0.56 -6.23
CA SER A 66 28.94 -0.62 -5.67
C SER A 66 29.78 -1.51 -4.73
N ASN A 67 29.62 -1.34 -3.41
CA ASN A 67 28.95 -2.33 -2.54
C ASN A 67 29.51 -2.38 -1.10
N LYS A 68 28.59 -2.09 -0.15
CA LYS A 68 28.33 -2.86 1.07
C LYS A 68 29.44 -2.91 2.14
N SER A 69 29.31 -1.99 3.08
CA SER A 69 29.94 -1.93 4.41
C SER A 69 30.24 -3.30 5.07
N GLN A 70 31.47 -3.41 5.55
CA GLN A 70 31.98 -4.43 6.48
C GLN A 70 31.49 -4.19 7.93
N GLY A 71 31.40 -5.29 8.70
CA GLY A 71 31.16 -5.39 10.14
C GLY A 71 29.87 -6.17 10.45
N ALA A 72 29.85 -7.33 11.11
CA ALA A 72 30.87 -8.13 11.79
C ALA A 72 30.33 -9.56 12.05
N SER A 73 31.21 -10.53 12.30
CA SER A 73 30.97 -11.72 13.14
C SER A 73 30.05 -11.41 14.33
N THR A 74 29.08 -12.21 14.79
CA THR A 74 28.80 -13.64 14.64
C THR A 74 27.36 -13.88 15.13
N SER A 75 26.43 -14.30 14.27
CA SER A 75 25.30 -15.20 14.61
C SER A 75 24.53 -15.59 13.35
N ASN A 76 23.97 -16.80 13.33
CA ASN A 76 23.32 -17.43 12.17
C ASN A 76 22.04 -16.74 11.65
N ASN A 77 21.68 -15.56 12.15
CA ASN A 77 20.41 -14.87 11.83
C ASN A 77 20.56 -13.65 10.90
N GLU A 78 21.78 -13.30 10.47
CA GLU A 78 22.02 -12.10 9.65
C GLU A 78 21.63 -12.27 8.17
N ALA A 79 21.68 -13.49 7.63
CA ALA A 79 21.34 -13.78 6.23
C ALA A 79 19.84 -13.59 5.94
N TYR A 80 18.99 -13.83 6.93
CA TYR A 80 17.54 -13.70 6.82
C TYR A 80 17.07 -12.23 6.86
N PHE A 81 17.75 -11.38 7.63
CA PHE A 81 17.40 -9.96 7.71
C PHE A 81 17.84 -9.15 6.49
N LYS A 82 18.93 -9.55 5.82
CA LYS A 82 19.40 -8.91 4.57
C LYS A 82 18.53 -9.21 3.35
N SER A 83 17.75 -10.29 3.37
CA SER A 83 16.81 -10.62 2.29
C SER A 83 15.43 -9.98 2.46
N LEU A 84 15.12 -9.47 3.66
CA LEU A 84 13.88 -8.77 3.98
C LEU A 84 13.95 -7.24 3.87
N LEU A 85 15.14 -6.64 3.84
CA LEU A 85 15.33 -5.19 3.66
C LEU A 85 16.17 -4.90 2.40
N PRO A 86 15.57 -4.36 1.32
CA PRO A 86 16.31 -3.63 0.29
C PRO A 86 16.94 -2.36 0.91
N GLU A 87 18.22 -2.14 0.60
CA GLU A 87 19.20 -1.13 1.06
C GLU A 87 18.96 -0.05 2.16
N ARG A 88 20.12 0.39 2.67
CA ARG A 88 20.37 1.05 3.96
C ARG A 88 19.85 2.48 4.05
N ALA A 89 18.97 2.70 5.03
CA ALA A 89 18.97 3.70 6.13
C ALA A 89 19.83 4.99 6.10
N SER A 90 20.35 5.47 4.97
CA SER A 90 21.08 6.75 4.92
C SER A 90 20.17 7.98 5.17
N VAL A 91 18.84 7.80 5.22
CA VAL A 91 17.85 8.90 5.29
C VAL A 91 17.36 9.23 6.72
N ARG A 92 17.71 8.47 7.76
CA ARG A 92 17.39 8.85 9.16
C ARG A 92 18.48 9.74 9.80
N VAL A 93 19.08 10.65 9.04
CA VAL A 93 19.84 11.75 9.63
C VAL A 93 18.81 12.68 10.29
N GLN A 94 19.15 13.25 11.45
CA GLN A 94 18.53 14.47 12.02
C GLN A 94 17.09 14.31 12.56
N MET A 95 16.92 14.04 13.85
CA MET A 95 15.97 14.77 14.71
C MET A 95 16.05 14.20 16.14
N ALA A 96 16.23 15.13 17.07
CA ALA A 96 16.54 14.93 18.48
C ALA A 96 15.43 14.23 19.27
N ASP A 97 15.85 13.56 20.34
CA ASP A 97 15.02 13.06 21.42
C ASP A 97 14.26 14.20 22.13
N GLU A 98 12.93 14.19 22.08
CA GLU A 98 12.09 14.82 23.09
C GLU A 98 10.93 13.86 23.43
N LYS A 99 10.72 13.67 24.73
CA LYS A 99 9.94 12.60 25.35
C LYS A 99 8.45 12.67 24.97
N GLY A 100 7.99 11.76 24.12
CA GLY A 100 6.56 11.53 23.84
C GLY A 100 6.20 10.05 23.98
N LYS A 101 5.33 9.72 24.95
CA LYS A 101 4.81 8.36 25.16
C LYS A 101 4.03 7.90 23.92
N PRO A 102 4.17 6.65 23.42
CA PRO A 102 3.33 6.18 22.33
C PRO A 102 1.88 6.06 22.81
N LEU A 103 0.98 6.73 22.09
CA LEU A 103 -0.46 6.53 22.17
C LEU A 103 -0.77 5.05 21.89
N ARG A 104 -1.58 4.47 22.76
CA ARG A 104 -2.06 3.10 22.65
C ARG A 104 -3.12 3.04 21.56
N ASP A 105 -2.78 2.43 20.43
CA ASP A 105 -3.79 2.02 19.45
C ASP A 105 -4.54 0.80 19.98
N ILE A 106 -5.81 1.04 20.28
CA ILE A 106 -6.83 0.03 20.54
C ILE A 106 -7.01 -0.76 19.23
N ASN A 107 -6.89 -2.09 19.32
CA ASN A 107 -7.19 -3.10 18.28
C ASN A 107 -6.02 -3.93 17.71
N THR A 108 -5.11 -4.41 18.55
CA THR A 108 -4.47 -5.72 18.30
C THR A 108 -4.22 -6.44 19.62
N ALA A 109 -5.27 -6.95 20.24
CA ALA A 109 -5.12 -7.97 21.27
C ALA A 109 -4.67 -9.27 20.59
N LYS A 110 -3.37 -9.56 20.63
CA LYS A 110 -2.86 -10.89 20.31
C LYS A 110 -3.27 -11.83 21.44
N VAL A 111 -4.48 -12.38 21.37
CA VAL A 111 -4.97 -13.40 22.31
C VAL A 111 -4.21 -14.69 22.03
N GLY A 112 -3.14 -14.94 22.78
CA GLY A 112 -2.54 -16.26 22.86
C GLY A 112 -3.49 -17.18 23.63
N SER A 113 -4.38 -17.88 22.93
CA SER A 113 -5.28 -18.83 23.55
C SER A 113 -4.52 -20.12 23.87
N ALA A 114 -4.25 -20.37 25.16
CA ALA A 114 -3.96 -21.72 25.64
C ALA A 114 -5.17 -22.61 25.31
N LEU A 115 -4.98 -23.57 24.40
CA LEU A 115 -6.03 -24.39 23.82
C LEU A 115 -6.54 -25.41 24.84
N ASN A 116 -7.53 -25.03 25.64
CA ASN A 116 -8.24 -25.96 26.53
C ASN A 116 -9.31 -26.74 25.73
N SER A 117 -9.16 -28.05 25.57
CA SER A 117 -10.11 -28.92 24.85
C SER A 117 -11.57 -28.74 25.30
N LYS A 118 -11.78 -28.49 26.61
CA LYS A 118 -13.10 -28.25 27.21
C LYS A 118 -13.80 -26.96 26.72
N THR A 119 -13.08 -25.97 26.19
CA THR A 119 -13.71 -24.77 25.60
C THR A 119 -14.12 -25.03 24.15
N LEU A 120 -13.32 -25.78 23.39
CA LEU A 120 -13.67 -26.17 22.02
C LEU A 120 -14.93 -27.03 21.99
N ASP A 121 -15.09 -27.98 22.92
CA ASP A 121 -16.31 -28.80 23.00
C ASP A 121 -17.58 -27.98 23.29
N LYS A 122 -17.46 -26.89 24.06
CA LYS A 122 -18.60 -25.98 24.31
C LYS A 122 -18.94 -25.18 23.06
N ILE A 123 -17.93 -24.76 22.30
CA ILE A 123 -18.10 -24.06 21.03
C ILE A 123 -18.75 -25.00 19.99
N PHE A 124 -18.28 -26.24 19.87
CA PHE A 124 -18.89 -27.23 19.00
C PHE A 124 -20.35 -27.54 19.39
N LYS A 125 -20.65 -27.69 20.69
CA LYS A 125 -22.03 -27.84 21.18
C LYS A 125 -22.91 -26.63 20.88
N PHE A 126 -22.35 -25.42 20.87
CA PHE A 126 -23.08 -24.20 20.53
C PHE A 126 -23.48 -24.17 19.05
N PHE A 127 -22.58 -24.57 18.14
CA PHE A 127 -22.88 -24.64 16.70
C PHE A 127 -23.95 -25.70 16.38
N HIS A 128 -23.87 -26.90 16.98
CA HIS A 128 -24.90 -27.93 16.78
C HIS A 128 -26.24 -27.61 17.48
N LYS A 129 -26.23 -26.85 18.57
CA LYS A 129 -27.47 -26.41 19.23
C LYS A 129 -28.29 -25.43 18.37
N ASN A 130 -27.64 -24.74 17.43
CA ASN A 130 -28.31 -23.79 16.54
C ASN A 130 -28.89 -24.44 15.27
N GLU A 131 -28.46 -25.64 14.89
CA GLU A 131 -29.07 -26.40 13.78
C GLU A 131 -30.50 -26.85 14.09
N LYS A 132 -30.80 -27.20 15.34
CA LYS A 132 -32.14 -27.72 15.74
C LYS A 132 -33.23 -26.65 15.86
N LYS A 133 -32.94 -25.36 15.68
CA LYS A 133 -33.94 -24.26 15.77
C LYS A 133 -34.39 -23.71 14.42
N ASN A 134 -33.86 -24.19 13.30
CA ASN A 134 -34.14 -23.62 11.98
C ASN A 134 -35.21 -24.38 11.16
N SER A 135 -36.23 -24.90 11.85
CA SER A 135 -37.47 -25.40 11.23
C SER A 135 -38.65 -24.53 11.70
N ASN A 136 -38.64 -23.24 11.35
CA ASN A 136 -39.84 -22.45 11.02
C ASN A 136 -39.49 -20.97 10.94
N GLY A 137 -39.73 -20.37 9.77
CA GLY A 137 -39.72 -18.92 9.59
C GLY A 137 -38.82 -18.46 8.45
N LYS A 138 -39.33 -18.56 7.21
CA LYS A 138 -38.86 -17.77 6.07
C LYS A 138 -38.88 -16.29 6.47
N SER A 139 -37.74 -15.74 6.85
CA SER A 139 -37.57 -14.30 6.99
C SER A 139 -36.65 -13.81 5.88
N LYS A 140 -37.29 -13.28 4.84
CA LYS A 140 -36.67 -12.34 3.89
C LYS A 140 -35.99 -11.26 4.73
N LYS A 141 -34.66 -11.21 4.75
CA LYS A 141 -33.92 -10.13 5.42
C LYS A 141 -33.12 -9.36 4.39
N ASN A 142 -33.49 -8.11 4.29
CA ASN A 142 -32.97 -7.12 3.36
C ASN A 142 -31.46 -6.95 3.51
N PHE A 143 -30.85 -6.68 2.36
CA PHE A 143 -29.42 -6.78 2.13
C PHE A 143 -28.71 -5.46 2.48
N SER A 144 -28.11 -5.36 3.67
CA SER A 144 -27.20 -4.22 3.96
C SER A 144 -26.12 -4.44 5.03
N SER A 145 -25.98 -5.63 5.63
CA SER A 145 -24.85 -5.87 6.56
C SER A 145 -23.56 -6.23 5.82
N SER A 146 -22.43 -5.62 6.20
CA SER A 146 -21.08 -5.92 5.70
C SER A 146 -20.74 -7.43 5.79
N SER A 147 -21.22 -8.11 6.84
CA SER A 147 -21.08 -9.56 7.01
C SER A 147 -21.77 -10.35 5.89
N ASN A 148 -22.90 -9.86 5.36
CA ASN A 148 -23.60 -10.49 4.24
C ASN A 148 -22.80 -10.36 2.94
N LYS A 149 -22.08 -9.26 2.74
CA LYS A 149 -21.19 -9.06 1.58
C LYS A 149 -20.04 -10.06 1.60
N ILE A 150 -19.43 -10.31 2.76
CA ILE A 150 -18.37 -11.30 2.92
C ILE A 150 -18.87 -12.71 2.59
N ILE A 151 -20.04 -13.09 3.11
CA ILE A 151 -20.64 -14.41 2.84
C ILE A 151 -20.99 -14.58 1.35
N GLN A 152 -21.52 -13.53 0.71
CA GLN A 152 -21.81 -13.58 -0.72
C GLN A 152 -20.56 -13.70 -1.58
N LEU A 153 -19.48 -12.98 -1.25
CA LEU A 153 -18.20 -13.11 -1.95
C LEU A 153 -17.63 -14.53 -1.79
N ALA A 154 -17.76 -15.12 -0.60
CA ALA A 154 -17.33 -16.50 -0.38
C ALA A 154 -18.12 -17.50 -1.24
N ASN A 155 -19.44 -17.32 -1.36
CA ASN A 155 -20.27 -18.16 -2.22
C ASN A 155 -19.96 -17.96 -3.71
N LEU A 156 -19.75 -16.72 -4.15
CA LEU A 156 -19.35 -16.41 -5.53
C LEU A 156 -18.03 -17.09 -5.88
N ARG A 157 -17.05 -17.05 -4.97
CA ARG A 157 -15.75 -17.72 -5.15
C ARG A 157 -15.86 -19.23 -5.26
N LYS A 158 -16.83 -19.85 -4.55
CA LYS A 158 -17.07 -21.30 -4.59
C LYS A 158 -17.74 -21.76 -5.88
N ILE A 159 -18.66 -20.96 -6.41
CA ILE A 159 -19.49 -21.34 -7.56
C ILE A 159 -18.84 -20.94 -8.89
N ALA A 160 -17.96 -19.92 -8.88
CA ALA A 160 -17.33 -19.41 -10.09
C ALA A 160 -16.48 -20.48 -10.80
N LYS A 161 -16.68 -20.58 -12.11
CA LYS A 161 -15.87 -21.41 -13.01
C LYS A 161 -14.72 -20.56 -13.55
N GLY A 162 -13.49 -21.07 -13.52
CA GLY A 162 -12.31 -20.38 -14.01
C GLY A 162 -11.07 -21.26 -14.00
N ASP A 163 -9.99 -20.80 -14.65
CA ASP A 163 -8.74 -21.55 -14.73
C ASP A 163 -8.02 -21.59 -13.36
N ALA A 164 -7.58 -22.78 -12.95
CA ALA A 164 -6.84 -23.01 -11.72
C ALA A 164 -5.46 -22.33 -11.73
N LYS A 165 -4.88 -22.06 -12.91
CA LYS A 165 -3.55 -21.45 -13.06
C LYS A 165 -3.50 -19.98 -12.64
N ILE A 166 -4.64 -19.29 -12.56
CA ILE A 166 -4.68 -17.88 -12.19
C ILE A 166 -4.56 -17.78 -10.66
N PRO A 167 -3.55 -17.07 -10.10
CA PRO A 167 -3.41 -16.93 -8.66
C PRO A 167 -4.58 -16.14 -8.07
N ILE A 168 -5.00 -16.48 -6.86
CA ILE A 168 -6.23 -15.95 -6.21
C ILE A 168 -6.26 -14.42 -6.18
N GLN A 169 -5.10 -13.78 -5.98
CA GLN A 169 -4.95 -12.31 -5.96
C GLN A 169 -5.33 -11.62 -7.28
N ASN A 170 -5.18 -12.30 -8.42
CA ASN A 170 -5.48 -11.76 -9.74
C ASN A 170 -6.85 -12.21 -10.27
N ARG A 171 -7.64 -12.94 -9.46
CA ARG A 171 -8.96 -13.44 -9.89
C ARG A 171 -10.02 -12.36 -9.72
N ILE A 172 -10.70 -12.05 -10.82
CA ILE A 172 -11.90 -11.20 -10.84
C ILE A 172 -13.11 -12.11 -10.93
N TYR A 173 -14.08 -11.91 -10.04
CA TYR A 173 -15.32 -12.68 -10.00
C TYR A 173 -16.48 -11.81 -10.46
N ILE A 174 -17.16 -12.23 -11.52
CA ILE A 174 -18.26 -11.48 -12.14
C ILE A 174 -19.50 -12.38 -12.17
N TRP A 175 -20.67 -11.81 -11.91
CA TRP A 175 -21.94 -12.49 -12.15
C TRP A 175 -22.26 -12.42 -13.64
N CYS A 176 -22.31 -13.57 -14.30
CA CYS A 176 -22.85 -13.68 -15.64
C CYS A 176 -24.33 -14.06 -15.53
N TYR A 177 -25.19 -13.26 -16.18
CA TYR A 177 -26.62 -13.52 -16.32
C TYR A 177 -26.88 -14.35 -17.57
#